data_AF-A0A4P5Y2Q1-F1
#
_entry.id   AF-A0A4P5Y2Q1-F1
#
_cell.length_a   1.000
_cell.length_b   1.000
_cell.length_c   1.000
_cell.angle_alpha   90.00
_cell.angle_beta   90.00
_cell.angle_gamma   90.00
#
_symmetry.space_group_name_H-M   'P 1'
#
loop_
_entity.id
_entity.type
_entity.pdbx_description
1 polymer ?
#
loop_
_entity_poly.entity_id
_entity_poly.type
_entity_poly.pdbx_seq_one_letter_code
_entity_poly.pdbx_strand_id
1 'polypeptide(L)'
;MLVVRNPKIHNEIHYALTNSAADTTLLDLVRIERQRFWIEQALGDAKSELGLAHYEVRTWVGWNRHMTLEERIREAEAIPLLSTRDVRCILADLIAHPGIDRETIFQIVSDRQRQRWDYSVIRYEKLGLSPHFNVVVKTTM
;
A
#
# COMPACT_ATOMS: atom_id res chain seq x y z
N MET A 1 24.36 -8.88 -8.82
CA MET A 1 23.67 -7.89 -9.68
C MET A 1 22.46 -8.56 -10.29
N LEU A 2 21.27 -7.96 -10.15
CA LEU A 2 20.02 -8.41 -10.74
C LEU A 2 19.68 -7.51 -11.94
N VAL A 3 19.34 -8.11 -13.07
CA VAL A 3 18.89 -7.40 -14.28
C VAL A 3 17.46 -7.80 -14.57
N VAL A 4 16.56 -6.82 -14.58
CA VAL A 4 15.13 -7.03 -14.80
C VAL A 4 14.72 -6.30 -16.07
N ARG A 5 14.07 -7.02 -16.98
CA ARG A 5 13.54 -6.48 -18.24
C ARG A 5 12.04 -6.68 -18.31
N ASN A 6 11.33 -5.68 -18.80
CA ASN A 6 9.92 -5.84 -19.12
C ASN A 6 9.80 -6.48 -20.52
N PRO A 7 9.19 -7.68 -20.65
CA PRO A 7 9.05 -8.32 -21.95
C PRO A 7 8.18 -7.54 -22.94
N LYS A 8 7.31 -6.63 -22.48
CA LYS A 8 6.46 -5.78 -23.33
C LYS A 8 7.10 -4.42 -23.67
N ILE A 9 8.06 -3.94 -22.88
CA ILE A 9 8.73 -2.64 -23.07
C ILE A 9 10.22 -2.89 -23.13
N HIS A 10 10.74 -3.06 -24.35
CA HIS A 10 12.07 -3.62 -24.57
C HIS A 10 13.19 -2.62 -24.29
N ASN A 11 12.83 -1.33 -24.15
CA ASN A 11 13.78 -0.24 -23.93
C ASN A 11 14.02 0.10 -22.44
N GLU A 12 13.30 -0.55 -21.52
CA GLU A 12 13.47 -0.31 -20.08
C GLU A 12 14.17 -1.51 -19.43
N ILE A 13 15.43 -1.28 -19.04
CA ILE A 13 16.24 -2.26 -18.30
C ILE A 13 16.50 -1.69 -16.91
N HIS A 14 16.09 -2.44 -15.89
CA HIS A 14 16.35 -2.12 -14.49
C HIS A 14 17.53 -2.92 -13.97
N TYR A 15 18.46 -2.23 -13.31
CA TYR A 15 19.63 -2.82 -12.67
C TYR A 15 19.52 -2.64 -11.16
N ALA A 16 19.72 -3.74 -10.42
CA ALA A 16 19.80 -3.71 -8.96
C ALA A 16 21.11 -4.36 -8.48
N LEU A 17 21.83 -3.64 -7.63
CA LEU A 17 22.99 -4.16 -6.91
C LEU A 17 22.52 -4.81 -5.61
N THR A 18 23.14 -5.92 -5.24
CA THR A 18 22.82 -6.64 -4.00
C THR A 18 24.10 -7.10 -3.32
N ASN A 19 24.10 -7.05 -2.00
CA ASN A 19 25.13 -7.63 -1.12
C ASN A 19 24.69 -8.98 -0.53
N SER A 20 23.65 -9.61 -1.08
CA SER A 20 23.19 -10.94 -0.68
C SER A 20 24.28 -12.00 -0.86
N ALA A 21 24.22 -13.04 -0.03
CA ALA A 21 25.14 -14.17 -0.12
C ALA A 21 24.99 -14.91 -1.47
N ALA A 22 26.07 -15.53 -1.94
CA ALA A 22 26.15 -16.13 -3.28
C ALA A 22 25.17 -17.29 -3.50
N ASP A 23 24.71 -17.92 -2.43
CA ASP A 23 23.70 -19.00 -2.40
C ASP A 23 22.25 -18.49 -2.40
N THR A 24 22.03 -17.17 -2.34
CA THR A 24 20.68 -16.59 -2.37
C THR A 24 20.02 -16.87 -3.72
N THR A 25 18.81 -17.43 -3.70
CA THR A 25 18.12 -17.80 -4.93
C THR A 25 17.70 -16.57 -5.74
N LEU A 26 17.66 -16.71 -7.06
CA LEU A 26 17.17 -15.65 -7.96
C LEU A 26 15.73 -15.24 -7.62
N LEU A 27 14.89 -16.20 -7.25
CA LEU A 27 13.49 -15.93 -6.89
C LEU A 27 13.40 -15.01 -5.68
N ASP A 28 14.22 -15.24 -4.66
CA ASP A 28 14.23 -14.41 -3.45
C ASP A 28 14.76 -13.00 -3.74
N LEU A 29 15.82 -12.89 -4.56
CA LEU A 29 16.32 -11.60 -5.01
C LEU A 29 15.26 -10.79 -5.77
N VAL A 30 14.51 -11.43 -6.67
CA VAL A 30 13.41 -10.79 -7.40
C VAL A 30 12.30 -10.40 -6.43
N ARG A 31 11.92 -11.27 -5.49
CA ARG A 31 10.90 -10.97 -4.48
C ARG A 31 11.27 -9.73 -3.67
N ILE A 32 12.51 -9.64 -3.20
CA ILE A 32 13.04 -8.50 -2.44
C ILE A 32 13.02 -7.23 -3.29
N GLU A 33 13.52 -7.29 -4.53
CA GLU A 33 13.51 -6.13 -5.44
C GLU A 33 12.09 -5.61 -5.67
N ARG A 34 11.13 -6.53 -5.84
CA ARG A 34 9.72 -6.19 -6.04
C ARG A 34 9.02 -5.66 -4.79
N GLN A 35 9.60 -5.81 -3.59
CA GLN A 35 9.07 -5.18 -2.38
C GLN A 35 9.22 -3.65 -2.39
N ARG A 36 10.16 -3.10 -3.17
CA ARG A 36 10.37 -1.65 -3.25
C ARG A 36 9.08 -0.89 -3.55
N PHE A 37 8.25 -1.41 -4.45
CA PHE A 37 6.96 -0.81 -4.79
C PHE A 37 6.06 -0.67 -3.55
N TRP A 38 5.94 -1.73 -2.75
CA TRP A 38 5.11 -1.73 -1.55
C TRP A 38 5.63 -0.74 -0.50
N ILE A 39 6.95 -0.63 -0.35
CA ILE A 39 7.59 0.35 0.54
C ILE A 39 7.30 1.79 0.06
N GLU A 40 7.45 2.05 -1.24
CA GLU A 40 7.17 3.38 -1.80
C GLU A 40 5.70 3.76 -1.68
N GLN A 41 4.77 2.82 -1.91
CA GLN A 41 3.35 3.05 -1.69
C GLN A 41 3.07 3.36 -0.21
N ALA A 42 3.65 2.58 0.71
CA ALA A 42 3.50 2.79 2.14
C ALA A 42 3.96 4.18 2.60
N LEU A 43 5.09 4.66 2.07
CA LEU A 43 5.61 6.01 2.34
C LEU A 43 4.80 7.10 1.63
N GLY A 44 4.22 6.80 0.47
CA GLY A 44 3.30 7.69 -0.24
C GLY A 44 2.02 7.95 0.56
N ASP A 45 1.42 6.89 1.10
CA ASP A 45 0.25 6.94 1.97
C ASP A 45 0.54 7.72 3.26
N ALA A 46 1.67 7.45 3.91
CA ALA A 46 2.13 8.19 5.09
C ALA A 46 2.14 9.70 4.85
N LYS A 47 2.73 10.12 3.73
CA LYS A 47 2.82 11.52 3.33
C LYS A 47 1.48 12.14 3.00
N SER A 48 0.68 11.44 2.19
CA SER A 48 -0.51 12.01 1.55
C SER A 48 -1.75 11.93 2.45
N GLU A 49 -1.88 10.85 3.21
CA GLU A 49 -3.05 10.58 4.03
C GLU A 49 -2.79 10.88 5.51
N LEU A 50 -1.60 10.55 6.03
CA LEU A 50 -1.31 10.66 7.46
C LEU A 50 -0.54 11.94 7.83
N GLY A 51 -0.43 12.87 6.88
CA GLY A 51 0.11 14.21 7.12
C GLY A 51 1.63 14.23 7.32
N LEU A 52 2.35 13.17 6.96
CA LEU A 52 3.80 13.14 7.13
C LEU A 52 4.53 14.21 6.31
N ALA A 53 3.92 14.67 5.20
CA ALA A 53 4.45 15.77 4.40
C ALA A 53 4.42 17.13 5.13
N HIS A 54 3.50 17.29 6.09
CA HIS A 54 3.33 18.49 6.91
C HIS A 54 3.84 18.29 8.34
N TYR A 55 4.60 17.22 8.58
CA TYR A 55 5.13 16.89 9.90
C TYR A 55 6.32 17.78 10.26
N GLU A 56 6.13 18.70 11.22
CA GLU A 56 7.15 19.70 11.58
C GLU A 56 8.14 19.22 12.67
N VAL A 57 7.88 18.08 13.31
CA VAL A 57 8.73 17.58 14.40
C VAL A 57 9.99 16.94 13.83
N ARG A 58 11.16 17.51 14.19
CA ARG A 58 12.48 17.07 13.73
C ARG A 58 13.21 16.14 14.70
N THR A 59 12.48 15.54 15.64
CA THR A 59 13.06 14.58 16.60
C THR A 59 12.76 13.15 16.15
N TRP A 60 13.76 12.28 16.30
CA TRP A 60 13.61 10.84 16.02
C TRP A 60 12.42 10.23 16.77
N VAL A 61 12.23 10.60 18.04
CA VAL A 61 11.14 10.08 18.87
C VAL A 61 9.77 10.50 18.35
N GLY A 62 9.62 11.76 17.90
CA GLY A 62 8.38 12.23 17.30
C GLY A 62 8.05 11.45 16.03
N TRP A 63 9.01 11.40 15.10
CA TRP A 63 8.86 10.67 13.84
C TRP A 63 8.53 9.19 14.07
N ASN A 64 9.24 8.53 14.99
CA ASN A 64 9.02 7.12 15.29
C ASN A 64 7.60 6.86 15.83
N ARG A 65 7.11 7.70 16.77
CA ARG A 65 5.74 7.58 17.28
C ARG A 65 4.69 7.80 16.19
N HIS A 66 4.94 8.73 15.26
CA HIS A 66 4.05 8.97 14.12
C HIS A 66 3.99 7.74 13.23
N MET A 67 5.14 7.17 12.84
CA MET A 67 5.24 5.95 12.04
C MET A 67 4.55 4.75 12.70
N THR A 68 4.73 4.55 14.01
CA THR A 68 4.07 3.46 14.74
C THR A 68 2.54 3.60 14.74
N LEU A 69 2.01 4.83 14.75
CA LEU A 69 0.57 5.05 14.63
C LEU A 69 0.07 4.61 13.25
N GLU A 70 0.82 4.91 12.18
CA GLU A 70 0.49 4.48 10.82
C GLU A 70 0.48 2.95 10.69
N GLU A 71 1.45 2.28 11.30
CA GLU A 71 1.58 0.82 11.29
C GLU A 71 0.43 0.13 12.05
N ARG A 72 0.00 0.68 13.19
CA ARG A 72 -1.18 0.18 13.92
C ARG A 72 -2.48 0.33 13.14
N ILE A 73 -2.59 1.36 12.29
CA ILE A 73 -3.72 1.52 11.38
C ILE A 73 -3.68 0.44 10.28
N ARG A 74 -2.48 0.03 9.82
CA ARG A 74 -2.33 -1.09 8.88
C ARG A 74 -2.67 -2.44 9.49
N GLU A 75 -2.32 -2.72 10.74
CA GLU A 75 -2.70 -3.99 11.38
C GLU A 75 -4.22 -4.21 11.50
N ALA A 76 -5.03 -3.16 11.35
CA ALA A 76 -6.49 -3.25 11.26
C ALA A 76 -7.00 -3.87 9.92
N GLU A 77 -6.10 -4.36 9.05
CA GLU A 77 -6.30 -5.03 7.76
C GLU A 77 -7.15 -6.33 7.77
N ALA A 78 -7.93 -6.59 8.82
CA ALA A 78 -8.92 -7.68 8.82
C ALA A 78 -10.06 -7.48 7.80
N ILE A 79 -10.12 -6.33 7.13
CA ILE A 79 -11.15 -5.95 6.16
C ILE A 79 -10.51 -5.82 4.76
N PRO A 80 -10.85 -6.70 3.81
CA PRO A 80 -10.35 -6.62 2.43
C PRO A 80 -10.65 -5.24 1.81
N LEU A 81 -9.69 -4.66 1.07
CA LEU A 81 -9.75 -3.36 0.37
C LEU A 81 -9.83 -2.11 1.25
N LEU A 82 -9.77 -2.23 2.58
CA LEU A 82 -9.65 -1.08 3.47
C LEU A 82 -8.26 -0.43 3.30
N SER A 83 -8.25 0.81 2.81
CA SER A 83 -7.03 1.59 2.62
C SER A 83 -6.83 2.60 3.75
N THR A 84 -5.60 3.07 3.92
CA THR A 84 -5.23 4.19 4.81
C THR A 84 -6.14 5.40 4.62
N ARG A 85 -6.49 5.70 3.36
CA ARG A 85 -7.40 6.78 2.97
C ARG A 85 -8.82 6.58 3.48
N ASP A 86 -9.34 5.35 3.44
CA ASP A 86 -10.69 5.07 3.92
C ASP A 86 -10.77 5.31 5.43
N VAL A 87 -9.77 4.84 6.20
CA VAL A 87 -9.70 5.07 7.64
C VAL A 87 -9.66 6.56 7.96
N ARG A 88 -8.84 7.33 7.25
CA ARG A 88 -8.79 8.79 7.41
C ARG A 88 -10.13 9.44 7.11
N CYS A 89 -10.78 9.09 6.00
CA CYS A 89 -12.06 9.66 5.64
C CYS A 89 -13.15 9.32 6.66
N ILE A 90 -13.20 8.07 7.14
CA ILE A 90 -14.13 7.65 8.21
C ILE A 90 -13.90 8.49 9.46
N LEU A 91 -12.65 8.64 9.90
CA LEU A 91 -12.31 9.45 11.08
C LEU A 91 -12.69 10.92 10.89
N ALA A 92 -12.39 11.49 9.72
CA ALA A 92 -12.76 12.88 9.41
C ALA A 92 -14.28 13.07 9.41
N ASP A 93 -15.03 12.16 8.81
CA ASP A 93 -16.49 12.20 8.75
C ASP A 93 -17.11 12.06 10.16
N LEU A 94 -16.58 11.15 10.99
CA LEU A 94 -16.98 10.97 12.39
C LEU A 94 -16.71 12.20 13.26
N ILE A 95 -15.55 12.83 13.09
CA ILE A 95 -15.17 14.04 13.85
C ILE A 95 -16.03 15.22 13.44
N ALA A 96 -16.25 15.42 12.14
CA ALA A 96 -17.01 16.55 11.62
C ALA A 96 -18.53 16.42 11.88
N HIS A 97 -19.05 15.19 11.99
CA HIS A 97 -20.48 14.92 12.13
C HIS A 97 -20.74 13.98 13.32
N PRO A 98 -20.64 14.47 14.57
CA PRO A 98 -20.93 13.69 15.75
C PRO A 98 -22.43 13.35 15.80
N GLY A 99 -22.80 12.18 15.26
CA GLY A 99 -24.19 11.74 15.13
C GLY A 99 -24.50 11.03 13.80
N ILE A 100 -23.55 10.99 12.86
CA ILE A 100 -23.70 10.19 11.65
C ILE A 100 -23.84 8.70 12.01
N ASP A 101 -24.81 8.03 11.39
CA ASP A 101 -25.04 6.61 11.63
C ASP A 101 -23.91 5.76 11.03
N ARG A 102 -23.55 4.68 11.74
CA ARG A 102 -22.47 3.78 11.35
C ARG A 102 -22.77 3.11 10.01
N GLU A 103 -24.04 2.79 9.74
CA GLU A 103 -24.45 2.19 8.47
C GLU A 103 -24.18 3.13 7.29
N THR A 104 -24.45 4.42 7.48
CA THR A 104 -24.17 5.45 6.46
C THR A 104 -22.68 5.52 6.14
N ILE A 105 -21.82 5.48 7.17
CA ILE A 105 -20.36 5.46 6.98
C ILE A 105 -19.93 4.20 6.23
N PHE A 106 -20.42 3.03 6.65
CA PHE A 106 -20.09 1.76 5.99
C PHE A 106 -20.50 1.76 4.52
N GLN A 107 -21.64 2.36 4.19
CA GLN A 107 -22.10 2.46 2.82
C GLN A 107 -21.21 3.35 1.96
N ILE A 108 -20.83 4.53 2.48
CA ILE A 108 -19.89 5.44 1.82
C ILE A 108 -18.55 4.75 1.55
N VAL A 109 -18.03 3.99 2.53
CA VAL A 109 -16.76 3.26 2.39
C VAL A 109 -16.89 2.13 1.38
N SER A 110 -17.98 1.37 1.44
CA SER A 110 -18.27 0.25 0.53
C SER A 110 -18.39 0.71 -0.92
N ASP A 111 -19.06 1.84 -1.16
CA ASP A 111 -19.18 2.42 -2.49
C ASP A 111 -17.83 2.86 -3.05
N ARG A 112 -16.96 3.47 -2.21
CA ARG A 112 -15.58 3.84 -2.61
C ARG A 112 -14.71 2.62 -2.89
N GLN A 113 -14.86 1.55 -2.10
CA GLN A 113 -14.16 0.27 -2.34
C GLN A 113 -14.60 -0.35 -3.67
N ARG A 114 -15.91 -0.35 -3.96
CA ARG A 114 -16.47 -0.84 -5.22
C ARG A 114 -15.95 -0.04 -6.42
N GLN A 115 -15.98 1.28 -6.35
CA GLN A 115 -15.46 2.13 -7.44
C GLN A 115 -13.97 1.87 -7.71
N ARG A 116 -13.16 1.68 -6.66
CA ARG A 116 -11.74 1.31 -6.81
C ARG A 116 -11.58 -0.08 -7.42
N TRP A 117 -12.42 -1.03 -7.02
CA TRP A 117 -12.44 -2.37 -7.61
C TRP A 117 -12.74 -2.30 -9.11
N ASP A 118 -13.79 -1.59 -9.51
CA ASP A 118 -14.17 -1.45 -10.91
C ASP A 118 -13.05 -0.80 -11.73
N TYR A 119 -12.41 0.23 -11.20
CA TYR A 119 -11.22 0.85 -11.81
C TYR A 119 -10.05 -0.13 -11.95
N SER A 120 -9.80 -0.96 -10.93
CA SER A 120 -8.77 -1.98 -10.97
C SER A 120 -9.09 -2.98 -12.08
N VAL A 121 -10.30 -3.55 -12.10
CA VAL A 121 -10.75 -4.49 -13.13
C VAL A 121 -10.54 -3.90 -14.54
N ILE A 122 -11.05 -2.70 -14.81
CA ILE A 122 -10.89 -2.02 -16.10
C ILE A 122 -9.40 -1.87 -16.49
N ARG A 123 -8.54 -1.55 -15.52
CA ARG A 123 -7.08 -1.44 -15.75
C ARG A 123 -6.46 -2.79 -16.11
N TYR A 124 -6.83 -3.87 -15.42
CA TYR A 124 -6.33 -5.21 -15.70
C TYR A 124 -6.85 -5.75 -17.04
N GLU A 125 -8.12 -5.52 -17.36
CA GLU A 125 -8.73 -5.86 -18.65
C GLU A 125 -8.02 -5.18 -19.83
N LYS A 126 -7.70 -3.88 -19.72
CA LYS A 126 -6.89 -3.17 -20.72
C LYS A 126 -5.51 -3.78 -20.95
N LEU A 127 -4.96 -4.48 -19.96
CA LEU A 127 -3.66 -5.15 -20.04
C LEU A 127 -3.76 -6.62 -20.51
N GLY A 128 -4.99 -7.12 -20.73
CA GLY A 128 -5.28 -8.51 -21.07
C GLY A 128 -5.02 -9.48 -19.91
N LEU A 129 -5.12 -9.01 -18.67
CA LEU A 129 -4.85 -9.78 -17.45
C LEU A 129 -6.11 -9.86 -16.59
N SER A 130 -6.24 -10.94 -15.81
CA SER A 130 -7.24 -11.00 -14.74
C SER A 130 -6.68 -10.32 -13.48
N PRO A 131 -7.49 -9.54 -12.75
CA PRO A 131 -7.04 -8.95 -11.49
C PRO A 131 -6.77 -10.06 -10.47
N HIS A 132 -5.50 -10.27 -10.15
CA HIS A 132 -5.06 -11.13 -9.06
C HIS A 132 -4.69 -10.26 -7.87
N PHE A 133 -5.43 -10.38 -6.77
CA PHE A 133 -4.93 -9.87 -5.50
C PHE A 133 -3.90 -10.86 -4.98
N ASN A 134 -2.69 -10.36 -4.71
CA ASN A 134 -1.86 -11.00 -3.71
C ASN A 134 -2.62 -10.84 -2.39
N VAL A 135 -3.44 -11.83 -2.05
CA VAL A 135 -3.70 -12.10 -0.64
C VAL A 135 -2.31 -12.32 -0.09
N VAL A 136 -1.81 -11.39 0.72
CA VAL A 136 -0.65 -11.64 1.56
C VAL A 136 -1.13 -12.76 2.47
N VAL A 137 -0.95 -14.00 2.01
CA VAL A 137 -1.14 -15.17 2.85
C VAL A 137 -0.15 -14.92 3.98
N LYS A 138 -0.68 -14.74 5.20
CA LYS A 138 0.10 -14.71 6.43
C LYS A 138 0.83 -16.06 6.53
N THR A 139 1.93 -16.18 5.81
CA THR A 139 2.88 -17.26 5.89
C THR A 139 4.19 -16.61 6.31
N THR A 140 4.36 -16.58 7.63
CA THR A 140 5.65 -16.73 8.34
C THR A 140 6.76 -15.73 8.01
N MET A 141 7.05 -14.83 8.94
CA MET A 141 8.06 -15.07 9.99
C MET A 141 7.77 -14.21 11.22
#